data_AF-A0A3M0IFQ4-F1
#
_entry.id   AF-A0A3M0IFQ4-F1
#
_cell.length_a   1.000
_cell.length_b   1.000
_cell.length_c   1.000
_cell.angle_alpha   90.00
_cell.angle_beta   90.00
_cell.angle_gamma   90.00
#
_symmetry.space_group_name_H-M   'P 1'
#
loop_
_entity.id
_entity.type
_entity.pdbx_description
1 polymer ?
#
loop_
_entity_poly.entity_id
_entity_poly.type
_entity_poly.pdbx_seq_one_letter_code
_entity_poly.pdbx_strand_id
1 'polypeptide(L)'
;MKITHTPMARAEVIAVLGPHWPPLPGATVARISALVAVDHGAVAVHDADGRPGTTWWVIDGLIVPQDAGPPPQLPGIAPETIPVPEPAAPPLT
;
A
#
# COMPACT_ATOMS: atom_id res chain seq x y z
N MET A 1 7.65 17.11 -5.57
CA MET A 1 7.34 15.83 -4.90
C MET A 1 8.57 14.95 -4.91
N LYS A 2 8.99 14.47 -3.73
CA LYS A 2 10.13 13.56 -3.54
C LYS A 2 9.65 12.31 -2.82
N ILE A 3 10.11 11.15 -3.28
CA ILE A 3 9.83 9.87 -2.65
C ILE A 3 11.15 9.31 -2.12
N THR A 4 11.20 8.93 -0.85
CA THR A 4 12.33 8.25 -0.24
C THR A 4 11.90 6.86 0.20
N HIS A 5 12.74 5.86 -0.05
CA HIS A 5 12.50 4.49 0.36
C HIS A 5 13.56 4.05 1.37
N THR A 6 13.09 3.43 2.45
CA THR A 6 13.92 2.76 3.44
C THR A 6 13.61 1.26 3.38
N PRO A 7 14.51 0.43 2.83
CA PRO A 7 14.29 -1.01 2.72
C PRO A 7 14.20 -1.67 4.09
N MET A 8 13.34 -2.67 4.21
CA MET A 8 13.14 -3.45 5.43
C MET A 8 12.78 -4.90 5.07
N ALA A 9 13.07 -5.84 5.96
CA ALA A 9 12.67 -7.22 5.76
C ALA A 9 11.14 -7.32 5.69
N ARG A 10 10.64 -8.15 4.77
CA ARG A 10 9.20 -8.36 4.58
C ARG A 10 8.48 -8.75 5.87
N ALA A 11 9.09 -9.61 6.69
CA ALA A 11 8.52 -10.05 7.95
C ALA A 11 8.36 -8.91 8.97
N GLU A 12 9.30 -7.96 8.99
CA GLU A 12 9.22 -6.77 9.85
C GLU A 12 8.10 -5.84 9.37
N VAL A 13 7.96 -5.63 8.05
CA VAL A 13 6.86 -4.83 7.50
C VAL A 13 5.50 -5.46 7.85
N ILE A 14 5.35 -6.78 7.73
CA ILE A 14 4.13 -7.49 8.14
C ILE A 14 3.87 -7.29 9.64
N ALA A 15 4.91 -7.40 10.48
CA ALA A 15 4.76 -7.22 11.91
C ALA A 15 4.28 -5.80 12.26
N VAL A 16 4.71 -4.78 11.50
CA VAL A 16 4.26 -3.40 11.69
C VAL A 16 2.85 -3.17 11.13
N LEU A 17 2.53 -3.71 9.96
CA LEU A 17 1.19 -3.60 9.36
C LEU A 17 0.13 -4.30 10.23
N GLY A 18 0.51 -5.38 10.93
CA GLY A 18 -0.36 -6.10 11.85
C GLY A 18 -1.69 -6.50 11.20
N PRO A 19 -2.84 -6.05 11.72
CA PRO A 19 -4.17 -6.45 11.22
C PRO A 19 -4.51 -5.89 9.83
N HIS A 20 -3.74 -4.91 9.34
CA HIS A 20 -3.94 -4.32 8.01
C HIS A 20 -3.42 -5.21 6.87
N TRP A 21 -2.70 -6.28 7.21
CA TRP A 21 -2.17 -7.25 6.25
C TRP A 21 -2.70 -8.67 6.51
N PRO A 22 -3.21 -9.36 5.47
CA PRO A 22 -3.41 -8.91 4.10
C PRO A 22 -4.57 -7.89 3.98
N PRO A 23 -4.58 -7.05 2.93
CA PRO A 23 -5.69 -6.12 2.70
C PRO A 23 -6.99 -6.89 2.44
N LEU A 24 -8.08 -6.42 3.03
CA LEU A 24 -9.41 -7.01 2.86
C LEU A 24 -9.96 -6.78 1.44
N PRO A 25 -10.83 -7.66 0.92
CA PRO A 25 -11.58 -7.37 -0.29
C PRO A 25 -12.35 -6.06 -0.20
N GLY A 26 -12.32 -5.25 -1.26
CA GLY A 26 -12.87 -3.89 -1.28
C GLY A 26 -11.94 -2.81 -0.73
N ALA A 27 -10.77 -3.17 -0.17
CA ALA A 27 -9.76 -2.20 0.25
C ALA A 27 -9.12 -1.49 -0.93
N THR A 28 -8.79 -0.20 -0.75
CA THR A 28 -7.99 0.57 -1.71
C THR A 28 -6.51 0.38 -1.41
N VAL A 29 -5.74 -0.08 -2.41
CA VAL A 29 -4.28 -0.24 -2.37
C VAL A 29 -3.64 0.63 -3.45
N ALA A 30 -2.36 0.96 -3.32
CA ALA A 30 -1.62 1.67 -4.36
C ALA A 30 -0.34 0.90 -4.73
N ARG A 31 -0.15 0.63 -6.02
CA ARG A 31 1.03 -0.09 -6.53
C ARG A 31 2.17 0.88 -6.80
N ILE A 32 3.16 0.90 -5.91
CA ILE A 32 4.29 1.84 -5.98
C ILE A 32 5.51 1.30 -6.70
N SER A 33 5.59 -0.02 -6.89
CA SER A 33 6.68 -0.67 -7.63
C SER A 33 6.89 -0.14 -9.05
N ALA A 34 5.86 0.49 -9.65
CA ALA A 34 5.95 1.13 -10.97
C ALA A 34 6.71 2.47 -10.97
N LEU A 35 6.75 3.19 -9.84
CA LEU A 35 7.45 4.47 -9.71
C LEU A 35 8.82 4.33 -9.06
N VAL A 36 8.93 3.43 -8.09
CA VAL A 36 10.15 3.20 -7.32
C VAL A 36 10.32 1.69 -7.25
N ALA A 37 11.48 1.17 -7.64
CA ALA A 37 11.79 -0.26 -7.57
C ALA A 37 11.90 -0.71 -6.11
N VAL A 38 10.76 -0.89 -5.46
CA VAL A 38 10.59 -1.17 -4.04
C VAL A 38 9.79 -2.43 -3.88
N ASP A 39 10.39 -3.43 -3.24
CA ASP A 39 9.68 -4.65 -2.85
C ASP A 39 9.03 -4.49 -1.47
N HIS A 40 9.79 -4.12 -0.43
CA HIS A 40 9.24 -3.92 0.91
C HIS A 40 10.00 -2.83 1.68
N GLY A 41 9.32 -2.17 2.62
CA GLY A 41 9.93 -1.19 3.53
C GLY A 41 9.01 -0.04 3.89
N ALA A 42 9.61 1.09 4.25
CA ALA A 42 8.92 2.35 4.45
C ALA A 42 9.16 3.27 3.25
N VAL A 43 8.12 3.97 2.80
CA VAL A 43 8.22 5.02 1.80
C VAL A 43 7.70 6.31 2.38
N ALA A 44 8.52 7.36 2.38
CA ALA A 44 8.07 8.70 2.73
C ALA A 44 7.82 9.52 1.46
N VAL A 45 6.62 10.11 1.40
CA VAL A 45 6.17 10.97 0.31
C VAL A 45 6.21 12.41 0.79
N HIS A 46 7.03 13.23 0.14
CA HIS A 46 7.17 14.65 0.42
C HIS A 46 6.55 15.46 -0.72
N ASP A 47 5.48 16.22 -0.44
CA ASP A 47 4.82 17.04 -1.46
C ASP A 47 5.73 18.16 -1.98
N ALA A 48 6.48 18.79 -1.07
CA ALA A 48 7.43 19.86 -1.36
C ALA A 48 8.74 19.68 -0.58
N ASP A 49 9.83 20.21 -1.14
CA ASP A 49 11.14 20.18 -0.50
C ASP A 49 11.12 20.97 0.82
N GLY A 50 11.76 20.41 1.86
CA GLY A 50 11.81 21.01 3.19
C GLY A 50 10.54 20.84 4.03
N ARG A 51 9.49 20.17 3.51
CA ARG A 51 8.30 19.82 4.30
C ARG A 51 8.38 18.38 4.84
N PRO A 52 7.85 18.12 6.05
CA PRO A 52 7.66 16.76 6.54
C PRO A 52 6.83 15.96 5.52
N GLY A 53 7.32 14.77 5.19
CA GLY A 53 6.58 13.83 4.35
C GLY A 53 5.71 12.90 5.20
N THR A 54 4.75 12.25 4.56
CA THR A 54 3.98 11.18 5.19
C THR A 54 4.63 9.84 4.86
N THR A 55 4.89 9.04 5.90
CA THR A 55 5.49 7.72 5.74
C THR A 55 4.40 6.66 5.63
N TRP A 56 4.59 5.75 4.68
CA TRP A 56 3.72 4.64 4.37
C TRP A 56 4.51 3.34 4.39
N TRP A 57 3.95 2.29 4.98
CA TRP A 57 4.49 0.94 4.85
C TRP A 57 4.16 0.36 3.49
N VAL A 58 5.17 -0.25 2.84
CA VAL A 58 5.10 -0.88 1.53
C VAL A 58 5.46 -2.34 1.66
N ILE A 59 4.64 -3.20 1.08
CA ILE A 59 4.85 -4.64 1.06
C ILE A 59 4.52 -5.22 -0.32
N ASP A 60 5.47 -5.97 -0.87
CA ASP A 60 5.37 -6.59 -2.19
C ASP A 60 5.05 -5.55 -3.28
N GLY A 61 5.59 -4.33 -3.12
CA GLY A 61 5.36 -3.18 -4.01
C GLY A 61 4.01 -2.47 -3.82
N LEU A 62 3.25 -2.79 -2.77
CA LEU A 62 1.93 -2.24 -2.48
C LEU A 62 1.91 -1.41 -1.20
N ILE A 63 1.26 -0.24 -1.26
CA ILE A 63 0.76 0.47 -0.08
C ILE A 63 -0.66 -0.01 0.19
N VAL A 64 -0.86 -0.62 1.35
CA VAL A 64 -2.19 -1.04 1.84
C VAL A 64 -2.78 0.02 2.76
N PRO A 65 -4.11 0.00 3.01
CA PRO A 65 -4.70 0.81 4.06
C PRO A 65 -3.98 0.57 5.38
N GLN A 66 -3.68 1.63 6.09
CA GLN A 66 -2.97 1.58 7.37
C GLN A 66 -3.40 2.78 8.22
N ASP A 67 -2.91 2.89 9.44
CA ASP A 67 -3.33 3.95 10.37
C ASP A 67 -2.98 5.37 9.86
N ALA A 68 -2.05 5.48 8.90
CA ALA A 68 -1.76 6.74 8.20
C ALA A 68 -2.90 7.23 7.28
N GLY A 69 -3.92 6.38 7.03
CA GLY A 69 -5.09 6.71 6.21
C GLY A 69 -5.14 5.95 4.87
N PRO A 70 -5.90 6.45 3.89
CA PRO A 70 -5.94 5.87 2.55
C PRO A 70 -4.63 6.12 1.80
N PRO A 71 -4.19 5.22 0.89
CA PRO A 71 -2.95 5.39 0.15
C PRO A 71 -2.82 6.78 -0.52
N PRO A 72 -1.60 7.34 -0.57
CA PRO A 72 -1.40 8.68 -1.10
C PRO A 72 -1.67 8.69 -2.61
N GLN A 73 -2.21 9.80 -3.11
CA GLN A 73 -2.32 10.04 -4.55
C GLN A 73 -0.95 10.39 -5.10
N LEU A 74 -0.31 9.42 -5.76
CA LEU A 74 1.00 9.59 -6.38
C LEU A 74 0.83 9.80 -7.90
N PRO A 75 1.50 10.80 -8.50
CA PRO A 75 1.56 10.98 -9.95
C PRO A 75 1.96 9.69 -10.67
N GLY A 76 1.09 9.18 -11.53
CA GLY A 76 1.35 7.95 -12.29
C GLY A 76 0.99 6.65 -11.56
N ILE A 77 0.48 6.71 -10.32
CA ILE A 77 -0.09 5.54 -9.63
C ILE A 77 -1.57 5.80 -9.39
N ALA A 78 -2.39 4.98 -10.04
CA ALA A 78 -3.80 4.90 -9.70
C ALA A 78 -3.98 3.99 -8.48
N PRO A 79 -4.78 4.38 -7.48
CA PRO A 79 -5.26 3.46 -6.47
C PRO A 79 -6.07 2.34 -7.12
N GLU A 80 -5.80 1.10 -6.73
CA GLU A 80 -6.51 -0.12 -7.14
C GLU A 80 -7.41 -0.59 -5.99
N THR A 81 -8.56 -1.16 -6.30
CA THR A 81 -9.42 -1.80 -5.29
C THR A 81 -9.24 -3.29 -5.32
N ILE A 82 -9.03 -3.93 -4.17
CA ILE A 82 -8.96 -5.39 -4.07
C ILE A 82 -10.32 -5.97 -4.49
N PRO A 83 -10.38 -6.87 -5.49
CA PRO A 83 -11.64 -7.46 -5.94
C PRO A 83 -12.40 -8.13 -4.80
N VAL A 84 -13.70 -7.84 -4.69
CA VAL A 84 -14.60 -8.56 -3.79
C VAL A 84 -14.99 -9.88 -4.48
N PRO A 85 -14.73 -11.05 -3.86
CA PRO A 85 -15.18 -12.32 -4.43
C PRO A 85 -16.68 -12.29 -4.68
N GLU A 86 -17.10 -12.72 -5.87
CA GLU A 86 -18.53 -12.85 -6.18
C GLU A 86 -19.15 -13.87 -5.21
N PRO A 87 -20.36 -13.61 -4.66
CA PRO A 87 -21.04 -14.58 -3.83
C PRO A 87 -21.16 -15.92 -4.58
N ALA A 88 -20.73 -17.01 -3.96
CA ALA A 88 -20.91 -18.32 -4.55
C ALA A 88 -22.40 -18.54 -4.80
N ALA A 89 -22.78 -18.76 -6.07
CA ALA A 89 -24.16 -19.08 -6.41
C ALA A 89 -24.60 -20.30 -5.59
N PRO A 90 -25.81 -20.29 -4.99
CA PRO A 90 -26.30 -21.45 -4.26
C PRO A 90 -26.33 -22.67 -5.20
N PRO A 91 -26.03 -23.89 -4.70
CA PRO A 91 -26.08 -25.08 -5.52
C PRO A 91 -27.48 -25.24 -6.11
N LEU A 92 -27.56 -25.49 -7.42
CA LEU A 92 -28.81 -25.82 -8.09
C LEU A 92 -29.30 -27.16 -7.53
N THR A 93 -30.42 -27.13 -6.80
CA THR A 93 -31.15 -28.32 -6.33
C THR A 93 -31.88 -29.02 -7.46
#